data_AF-A0A7S1MCD3-F1
#
_entry.id   AF-A0A7S1MCD3-F1
#
_cell.length_a   1.000
_cell.length_b   1.000
_cell.length_c   1.000
_cell.angle_alpha   90.00
_cell.angle_beta   90.00
_cell.angle_gamma   90.00
#
_symmetry.space_group_name_H-M   'P 1'
#
loop_
_entity.id
_entity.type
_entity.pdbx_description
1 polymer ?
#
loop_
_entity_poly.entity_id
_entity_poly.type
_entity_poly.pdbx_seq_one_letter_code
_entity_poly.pdbx_strand_id
1 'polypeptide(L)'
;VRLLRLVRIVRVGRIVRAVPELHTMVHSMAAGLRSVLLTALLLLVMTYACALFMRQLSASSAFGEEIFPSVPRAVYVLLVQSLFPDHGDLLTEIFQERWYCGVLFFVFLVLSAFMVVNMLVALLCDVVGKISQDELHQRSISTLTDKLKSILGSIDENYDGMVSRAEFEKIMEHEPAVKLLQDLGVDVDALVDESEFIFSTKGKSQLTLEEFKEEVLAFRASNFVSMGTLTATRRFIRLSLEQIAAKLVRLEGLVHE
;
A
#
# COMPACT_ATOMS: atom_id res chain seq x y z
N VAL A 1 22.13 -39.09 19.83
CA VAL A 1 20.93 -38.35 20.30
C VAL A 1 21.00 -36.82 20.09
N ARG A 2 22.16 -36.14 20.25
CA ARG A 2 22.30 -34.68 19.99
C ARG A 2 22.11 -34.28 18.51
N LEU A 3 22.64 -35.06 17.57
CA LEU A 3 22.49 -34.85 16.11
C LEU A 3 21.04 -34.98 15.61
N LEU A 4 20.23 -35.85 16.22
CA LEU A 4 18.81 -36.02 15.86
C LEU A 4 17.95 -34.79 16.23
N ARG A 5 18.37 -33.97 17.21
CA ARG A 5 17.69 -32.70 17.53
C ARG A 5 17.96 -31.62 16.47
N LEU A 6 19.16 -31.57 15.91
CA LEU A 6 19.52 -30.65 14.82
C LEU A 6 18.70 -30.91 13.55
N VAL A 7 18.34 -32.17 13.27
CA VAL A 7 17.44 -32.52 12.15
C VAL A 7 16.07 -31.85 12.26
N ARG A 8 15.57 -31.55 13.47
CA ARG A 8 14.31 -30.80 13.64
C ARG A 8 14.43 -29.34 13.20
N ILE A 9 15.58 -28.71 13.43
CA ILE A 9 15.87 -27.33 12.98
C ILE A 9 15.91 -27.28 11.45
N VAL A 10 16.51 -28.28 10.80
CA VAL A 10 16.51 -28.41 9.33
C VAL A 10 15.08 -28.61 8.78
N ARG A 11 14.20 -29.32 9.50
CA ARG A 11 12.78 -29.45 9.12
C ARG A 11 12.02 -28.13 9.20
N VAL A 12 12.25 -27.32 10.22
CA VAL A 12 11.66 -25.97 10.32
C VAL A 12 12.10 -25.10 9.14
N GLY A 13 13.37 -25.16 8.76
CA GLY A 13 13.87 -24.46 7.57
C GLY A 13 13.24 -24.92 6.25
N ARG A 14 12.83 -26.19 6.14
CA ARG A 14 12.07 -26.68 4.97
C ARG A 14 10.62 -26.18 4.95
N ILE A 15 9.98 -26.05 6.10
CA ILE A 15 8.60 -25.51 6.22
C ILE A 15 8.56 -24.05 5.78
N VAL A 16 9.58 -23.26 6.16
CA VAL A 16 9.77 -21.86 5.70
C VAL A 16 9.84 -21.76 4.17
N ARG A 17 10.41 -22.77 3.50
CA ARG A 17 10.50 -22.81 2.03
C ARG A 17 9.26 -23.38 1.34
N ALA A 18 8.42 -24.13 2.05
CA ALA A 18 7.21 -24.73 1.50
C ALA A 18 6.04 -23.72 1.42
N VAL A 19 6.09 -22.64 2.21
CA VAL A 19 5.09 -21.57 2.20
C VAL A 19 5.71 -20.31 1.58
N PRO A 20 5.29 -19.91 0.36
CA PRO A 20 5.89 -18.76 -0.33
C PRO A 20 5.75 -17.45 0.46
N GLU A 21 4.68 -17.29 1.24
CA GLU A 21 4.46 -16.14 2.13
C GLU A 21 5.50 -16.07 3.25
N LEU A 22 5.90 -17.21 3.82
CA LEU A 22 6.90 -17.26 4.88
C LEU A 22 8.30 -16.98 4.32
N HIS A 23 8.57 -17.38 3.07
CA HIS A 23 9.80 -17.04 2.37
C HIS A 23 9.93 -15.53 2.10
N THR A 24 8.87 -14.86 1.64
CA THR A 24 8.89 -13.39 1.43
C THR A 24 9.06 -12.64 2.75
N MET A 25 8.44 -13.08 3.84
CA MET A 25 8.65 -12.49 5.17
C MET A 25 10.09 -12.68 5.67
N VAL A 26 10.67 -13.87 5.51
CA VAL A 26 12.06 -14.11 5.93
C VAL A 26 13.05 -13.32 5.07
N HIS A 27 12.76 -13.16 3.77
CA HIS A 27 13.60 -12.38 2.87
C HIS A 27 13.56 -10.88 3.20
N SER A 28 12.39 -10.33 3.52
CA SER A 28 12.25 -8.92 3.94
C SER A 28 12.94 -8.66 5.27
N MET A 29 12.85 -9.60 6.22
CA MET A 29 13.60 -9.54 7.48
C MET A 29 15.11 -9.58 7.26
N ALA A 30 15.58 -10.47 6.38
CA ALA A 30 17.01 -10.57 6.06
C ALA A 30 17.54 -9.28 5.41
N ALA A 31 16.75 -8.65 4.53
CA ALA A 31 17.07 -7.34 3.95
C ALA A 31 17.12 -6.23 5.03
N GLY A 32 16.24 -6.30 6.04
CA GLY A 32 16.20 -5.37 7.17
C GLY A 32 17.30 -5.58 8.22
N LEU A 33 17.99 -6.73 8.23
CA LEU A 33 18.95 -7.10 9.28
C LEU A 33 20.05 -6.05 9.48
N ARG A 34 20.53 -5.42 8.40
CA ARG A 34 21.55 -4.35 8.50
C ARG A 34 21.04 -3.16 9.30
N SER A 35 19.80 -2.74 9.07
CA SER A 35 19.20 -1.63 9.79
C SER A 35 18.97 -1.98 11.25
N VAL A 36 18.51 -3.20 11.51
CA VAL A 36 18.30 -3.73 12.87
C VAL A 36 19.59 -3.81 13.66
N LEU A 37 20.69 -4.22 13.05
CA LEU A 37 22.00 -4.26 13.72
C LEU A 37 22.49 -2.84 14.08
N LEU A 38 22.22 -1.85 13.23
CA LEU A 38 22.58 -0.45 13.51
C LEU A 38 21.73 0.13 14.65
N THR A 39 20.43 -0.14 14.67
CA THR A 39 19.56 0.31 15.77
C THR A 39 19.87 -0.41 17.08
N ALA A 40 20.19 -1.71 17.04
CA ALA A 40 20.66 -2.46 18.21
C ALA A 40 21.99 -1.91 18.75
N LEU A 41 22.92 -1.56 17.88
CA LEU A 41 24.18 -0.91 18.28
C LEU A 41 23.93 0.45 18.92
N LEU A 42 23.06 1.27 18.33
CA LEU A 42 22.68 2.57 18.87
C LEU A 42 22.02 2.42 20.26
N LEU A 43 21.13 1.45 20.42
CA LEU A 43 20.51 1.12 21.70
C LEU A 43 21.58 0.74 22.75
N LEU A 44 22.54 -0.13 22.40
CA LEU A 44 23.63 -0.50 23.30
C LEU A 44 24.48 0.71 23.73
N VAL A 45 24.81 1.61 22.81
CA VAL A 45 25.56 2.83 23.11
C VAL A 45 24.77 3.74 24.06
N MET A 46 23.48 3.94 23.80
CA MET A 46 22.60 4.74 24.65
C MET A 46 22.44 4.12 26.04
N THR A 47 22.18 2.82 26.13
CA THR A 47 22.08 2.09 27.41
C THR A 47 23.39 2.16 28.18
N TYR A 48 24.55 2.05 27.51
CA TYR A 48 25.85 2.20 28.14
C TYR A 48 26.08 3.61 28.69
N ALA A 49 25.73 4.64 27.93
CA ALA A 49 25.81 6.03 28.40
C ALA A 49 24.91 6.26 29.62
N CYS A 50 23.65 5.81 29.58
CA CYS A 50 22.74 5.89 30.71
C CYS A 50 23.24 5.09 31.93
N ALA A 51 23.81 3.90 31.72
CA ALA A 51 24.41 3.11 32.79
C ALA A 51 25.58 3.84 33.48
N LEU A 52 26.43 4.52 32.71
CA LEU A 52 27.50 5.36 33.25
C LEU A 52 26.94 6.52 34.06
N PHE A 53 25.96 7.25 33.52
CA PHE A 53 25.31 8.34 34.26
C PHE A 53 24.66 7.85 35.55
N MET A 54 23.91 6.76 35.49
CA MET A 54 23.22 6.21 36.66
C MET A 54 24.21 5.75 37.73
N ARG A 55 25.33 5.13 37.32
CA ARG A 55 26.43 4.77 38.23
C ARG A 55 27.07 6.00 38.86
N GLN A 56 27.36 7.03 38.08
CA GLN A 56 28.00 8.26 38.58
C GLN A 56 27.10 9.03 39.54
N LEU A 57 25.81 9.18 39.20
CA LEU A 57 24.84 9.91 40.02
C LEU A 57 24.47 9.15 41.31
N SER A 58 24.50 7.82 41.27
CA SER A 58 24.13 6.99 42.42
C SER A 58 25.34 6.52 43.23
N ALA A 59 26.56 6.95 42.90
CA ALA A 59 27.79 6.52 43.57
C ALA A 59 27.84 6.89 45.07
N SER A 60 27.10 7.92 45.49
CA SER A 60 27.06 8.39 46.88
C SER A 60 25.86 7.87 47.68
N SER A 61 25.01 7.01 47.11
CA SER A 61 23.82 6.46 47.78
C SER A 61 23.95 4.95 47.99
N ALA A 62 23.46 4.45 49.13
CA ALA A 62 23.43 3.00 49.41
C ALA A 62 22.64 2.21 48.35
N PHE A 63 21.60 2.85 47.79
CA PHE A 63 20.80 2.31 46.68
C PHE A 63 21.65 2.07 45.41
N GLY A 64 22.58 2.96 45.10
CA GLY A 64 23.45 2.82 43.94
C GLY A 64 24.52 1.74 44.09
N GLU A 65 24.95 1.44 45.31
CA GLU A 65 25.86 0.32 45.57
C GLU A 65 25.17 -1.04 45.45
N GLU A 66 23.92 -1.16 45.89
CA GLU A 66 23.16 -2.40 45.83
C GLU A 66 22.72 -2.75 44.39
N ILE A 67 22.19 -1.77 43.65
CA ILE A 67 21.59 -2.01 42.32
C ILE A 67 22.61 -1.84 41.20
N PHE A 68 23.54 -0.89 41.34
CA PHE A 68 24.50 -0.52 40.30
C PHE A 68 25.95 -0.72 40.75
N PRO A 69 26.40 -1.86 41.30
CA PRO A 69 27.76 -2.00 41.84
C PRO A 69 28.86 -1.82 40.78
N SER A 70 28.58 -2.14 39.52
CA SER A 70 29.52 -2.02 38.41
C SER A 70 28.80 -1.58 37.12
N VAL A 71 29.54 -0.98 36.18
CA VAL A 71 28.98 -0.52 34.89
C VAL A 71 28.32 -1.68 34.12
N PRO A 72 28.92 -2.89 33.99
CA PRO A 72 28.26 -4.01 33.33
C PRO A 72 26.98 -4.47 34.03
N ARG A 73 26.94 -4.41 35.36
CA ARG A 73 25.71 -4.71 36.11
C ARG A 73 24.64 -3.65 35.88
N ALA A 74 25.01 -2.38 35.81
CA ALA A 74 24.09 -1.30 35.48
C ALA A 74 23.52 -1.41 34.06
N VAL A 75 24.36 -1.78 33.09
CA VAL A 75 23.90 -2.12 31.74
C VAL A 75 22.92 -3.29 31.77
N TYR A 76 23.20 -4.35 32.54
CA TYR A 76 22.28 -5.48 32.67
C TYR A 76 20.92 -5.08 33.28
N VAL A 77 20.92 -4.29 34.36
CA VAL A 77 19.68 -3.80 34.98
C VAL A 77 18.87 -2.97 33.99
N LEU A 78 19.51 -2.02 33.30
CA LEU A 78 18.82 -1.15 32.33
C LEU A 78 18.37 -1.89 31.07
N LEU A 79 19.12 -2.88 30.60
CA LEU A 79 18.79 -3.60 29.38
C LEU A 79 17.79 -4.73 29.62
N VAL A 80 17.95 -5.48 30.71
CA VAL A 80 17.12 -6.65 30.99
C VAL A 80 15.99 -6.30 31.94
N GLN A 81 16.29 -5.75 33.12
CA GLN A 81 15.24 -5.48 34.11
C GLN A 81 14.35 -4.28 33.75
N SER A 82 14.85 -3.27 33.02
CA SER A 82 13.98 -2.17 32.55
C SER A 82 13.26 -2.48 31.24
N LEU A 83 13.93 -3.12 30.27
CA LEU A 83 13.32 -3.40 28.96
C LEU A 83 12.41 -4.64 29.00
N PHE A 84 12.73 -5.60 29.88
CA PHE A 84 12.03 -6.87 30.02
C PHE A 84 11.84 -7.25 31.51
N PRO A 85 11.06 -6.47 32.27
CA PRO A 85 10.92 -6.65 33.71
C PRO A 85 10.45 -8.06 34.08
N ASP A 86 9.52 -8.63 33.32
CA ASP A 86 8.94 -9.96 33.58
C ASP A 86 9.90 -11.13 33.35
N HIS A 87 11.03 -10.91 32.68
CA HIS A 87 11.98 -11.96 32.30
C HIS A 87 13.35 -11.80 32.96
N GLY A 88 13.58 -10.73 33.71
CA GLY A 88 14.88 -10.47 34.36
C GLY A 88 15.26 -11.49 35.42
N ASP A 89 14.28 -11.92 36.22
CA ASP A 89 14.52 -12.89 37.30
C ASP A 89 14.80 -14.28 36.73
N LEU A 90 13.97 -14.71 35.77
CA LEU A 90 14.14 -15.98 35.05
C LEU A 90 15.49 -16.04 34.31
N LEU A 91 15.90 -14.94 33.66
CA LEU A 91 17.20 -14.89 33.00
C LEU A 91 18.35 -15.02 34.01
N THR A 92 18.22 -14.39 35.19
CA THR A 92 19.22 -14.47 36.26
C THR A 92 19.33 -15.89 36.82
N GLU A 93 18.21 -16.58 37.05
CA GLU A 93 18.18 -17.98 37.49
C GLU A 93 18.85 -18.93 36.47
N ILE A 94 18.55 -18.75 35.17
CA ILE A 94 19.17 -19.56 34.11
C ILE A 94 20.69 -19.32 34.03
N PHE A 95 21.13 -18.06 34.20
CA PHE A 95 22.56 -17.74 34.21
C PHE A 95 23.30 -18.37 35.39
N GLN A 96 22.65 -18.51 36.54
CA GLN A 96 23.22 -19.15 37.73
C GLN A 96 23.38 -20.66 37.53
N GLU A 97 22.46 -21.33 36.84
CA GLU A 97 22.62 -22.75 36.53
C GLU A 97 23.66 -22.99 35.43
N ARG A 98 23.48 -22.39 34.24
CA ARG A 98 24.33 -22.62 33.07
C ARG A 98 24.40 -21.38 32.17
N TRP A 99 25.57 -20.75 32.15
CA TRP A 99 25.82 -19.52 31.38
C TRP A 99 25.43 -19.61 29.89
N TYR A 100 25.70 -20.75 29.23
CA TYR A 100 25.39 -20.91 27.80
C TYR A 100 23.87 -21.01 27.52
N CYS A 101 23.08 -21.51 28.47
CA CYS A 101 21.61 -21.49 28.38
C CYS A 101 21.09 -20.06 28.54
N GLY A 102 21.69 -19.28 29.45
CA GLY A 102 21.35 -17.87 29.66
C GLY A 102 21.63 -17.03 28.41
N VAL A 103 22.79 -17.23 27.77
CA VAL A 103 23.12 -16.54 26.50
C VAL A 103 22.14 -16.92 25.39
N LEU A 104 21.76 -18.19 25.24
CA LEU A 104 20.79 -18.61 24.24
C LEU A 104 19.41 -17.99 24.48
N PHE A 105 18.95 -17.97 25.74
CA PHE A 105 17.68 -17.36 26.12
C PHE A 105 17.69 -15.85 25.92
N PHE A 106 18.79 -15.17 26.25
CA PHE A 106 18.97 -13.75 25.99
C PHE A 106 18.91 -13.42 24.50
N VAL A 107 19.60 -14.19 23.64
CA VAL A 107 19.52 -14.01 22.18
C VAL A 107 18.09 -14.23 21.67
N PHE A 108 17.40 -15.26 22.19
CA PHE A 108 15.99 -15.49 21.84
C PHE A 108 15.10 -14.29 22.21
N LEU A 109 15.29 -13.73 23.41
CA LEU A 109 14.53 -12.59 23.91
C LEU A 109 14.76 -11.34 23.04
N VAL A 110 16.02 -11.03 22.75
CA VAL A 110 16.38 -9.92 21.87
C VAL A 110 15.77 -10.11 20.47
N LEU A 111 15.93 -11.29 19.88
CA LEU A 111 15.36 -11.59 18.57
C LEU A 111 13.83 -11.51 18.57
N SER A 112 13.13 -12.03 19.58
CA SER A 112 11.67 -12.00 19.65
C SER A 112 11.14 -10.56 19.77
N ALA A 113 11.78 -9.73 20.60
CA ALA A 113 11.42 -8.32 20.72
C ALA A 113 11.63 -7.55 19.40
N PHE A 114 12.77 -7.76 18.74
CA PHE A 114 13.04 -7.15 17.43
C PHE A 114 12.06 -7.63 16.36
N MET A 115 11.70 -8.91 16.35
CA MET A 115 10.73 -9.47 15.41
C MET A 115 9.37 -8.76 15.51
N VAL A 116 8.88 -8.56 16.74
CA VAL A 116 7.59 -7.88 16.97
C VAL A 116 7.65 -6.44 16.47
N VAL A 117 8.69 -5.67 16.82
CA VAL A 117 8.82 -4.27 16.40
C VAL A 117 8.97 -4.17 14.87
N ASN A 118 9.79 -5.02 14.26
CA ASN A 118 10.01 -5.00 12.81
C ASN A 118 8.75 -5.39 12.04
N MET A 119 7.93 -6.31 12.58
CA MET A 119 6.63 -6.63 12.00
C MET A 119 5.68 -5.42 12.04
N LEU A 120 5.61 -4.71 13.17
CA LEU A 120 4.76 -3.52 13.32
C LEU A 120 5.20 -2.39 12.39
N VAL A 121 6.50 -2.11 12.30
CA VAL A 121 7.03 -1.10 11.38
C VAL A 121 6.73 -1.47 9.93
N ALA A 122 6.91 -2.75 9.54
CA ALA A 122 6.58 -3.21 8.20
C ALA A 122 5.10 -3.00 7.86
N LEU A 123 4.18 -3.31 8.78
CA LEU A 123 2.74 -3.07 8.62
C LEU A 123 2.44 -1.58 8.45
N LEU A 124 3.03 -0.73 9.30
CA LEU A 124 2.84 0.72 9.22
C LEU A 124 3.36 1.28 7.89
N CYS A 125 4.53 0.85 7.43
CA CYS A 125 5.08 1.24 6.14
C CYS A 125 4.21 0.77 4.98
N ASP A 126 3.62 -0.42 5.04
CA ASP A 126 2.70 -0.92 4.01
C ASP A 126 1.42 -0.08 3.94
N VAL A 127 0.83 0.26 5.10
CA VAL A 127 -0.35 1.14 5.17
C VAL A 127 -0.04 2.54 4.65
N VAL A 128 1.08 3.15 5.07
CA VAL A 128 1.50 4.47 4.61
C VAL A 128 1.83 4.46 3.12
N GLY A 129 2.44 3.38 2.63
CA GLY A 129 2.71 3.18 1.20
C GLY A 129 1.43 3.15 0.37
N LYS A 130 0.41 2.42 0.81
CA LYS A 130 -0.90 2.37 0.13
C LYS A 130 -1.57 3.74 0.09
N ILE A 131 -1.64 4.44 1.23
CA ILE A 131 -2.22 5.80 1.30
C ILE A 131 -1.46 6.76 0.37
N SER A 132 -0.13 6.69 0.34
CA SER A 132 0.68 7.54 -0.54
C SER A 132 0.46 7.25 -2.02
N GLN A 133 0.32 5.98 -2.42
CA GLN A 133 0.05 5.63 -3.82
C GLN A 133 -1.34 6.11 -4.23
N ASP A 134 -2.35 5.87 -3.39
CA ASP A 134 -3.72 6.33 -3.63
C ASP A 134 -3.78 7.86 -3.76
N GLU A 135 -3.11 8.60 -2.86
CA GLU A 135 -3.03 10.06 -2.94
C GLU A 135 -2.33 10.55 -4.21
N LEU A 136 -1.22 9.93 -4.63
CA LEU A 136 -0.51 10.31 -5.86
C LEU A 136 -1.35 10.05 -7.10
N HIS A 137 -2.05 8.91 -7.15
CA HIS A 137 -2.99 8.61 -8.22
C HIS A 137 -4.14 9.62 -8.26
N GLN A 138 -4.70 10.00 -7.12
CA GLN A 138 -5.78 10.98 -7.06
C GLN A 138 -5.33 12.39 -7.44
N ARG A 139 -4.12 12.80 -7.02
CA ARG A 139 -3.53 14.11 -7.36
C ARG A 139 -3.16 14.24 -8.85
N SER A 140 -2.64 13.18 -9.45
CA SER A 140 -2.34 13.19 -10.89
C SER A 140 -3.61 13.32 -11.71
N ILE A 141 -4.67 12.58 -11.35
CA ILE A 141 -5.99 12.69 -11.99
C ILE A 141 -6.60 14.08 -11.79
N SER A 142 -6.52 14.67 -10.59
CA SER A 142 -7.06 16.02 -10.35
C SER A 142 -6.34 17.08 -11.19
N THR A 143 -5.01 17.05 -11.20
CA THR A 143 -4.18 18.01 -11.96
C THR A 143 -4.46 17.93 -13.46
N LEU A 144 -4.63 16.71 -13.97
CA LEU A 144 -4.94 16.49 -15.39
C LEU A 144 -6.39 16.86 -15.71
N THR A 145 -7.33 16.65 -14.78
CA THR A 145 -8.71 17.15 -14.90
C THR A 145 -8.74 18.68 -15.00
N ASP A 146 -7.95 19.37 -14.18
CA ASP A 146 -7.93 20.84 -14.17
C ASP A 146 -7.36 21.40 -15.48
N LYS A 147 -6.35 20.73 -16.05
CA LYS A 147 -5.85 21.05 -17.40
C LYS A 147 -6.90 20.79 -18.48
N LEU A 148 -7.61 19.66 -18.41
CA LEU A 148 -8.70 19.34 -19.33
C LEU A 148 -9.81 20.40 -19.26
N LYS A 149 -10.21 20.83 -18.06
CA LYS A 149 -11.17 21.92 -17.85
C LYS A 149 -10.72 23.23 -18.49
N SER A 150 -9.44 23.57 -18.39
CA SER A 150 -8.92 24.81 -19.00
C SER A 150 -8.97 24.78 -20.54
N ILE A 151 -8.75 23.61 -21.15
CA ILE A 151 -8.80 23.43 -22.60
C ILE A 151 -10.24 23.37 -23.09
N LEU A 152 -11.11 22.65 -22.37
CA LEU A 152 -12.55 22.63 -22.62
C LEU A 152 -13.13 24.05 -22.60
N GLY A 153 -12.77 24.87 -21.62
CA GLY A 153 -13.23 26.27 -21.55
C GLY A 153 -12.69 27.17 -22.67
N SER A 154 -11.62 26.77 -23.39
CA SER A 154 -11.12 27.50 -24.55
C SER A 154 -11.75 27.06 -25.88
N ILE A 155 -12.35 25.87 -25.92
CA ILE A 155 -12.99 25.27 -27.09
C ILE A 155 -14.53 25.41 -27.02
N ASP A 156 -15.07 25.64 -25.81
CA ASP A 156 -16.45 26.01 -25.55
C ASP A 156 -16.76 27.40 -26.14
N GLU A 157 -17.20 27.42 -27.40
CA GLU A 157 -17.57 28.64 -28.14
C GLU A 157 -18.92 29.22 -27.67
N ASN A 158 -19.77 28.39 -27.05
CA ASN A 158 -21.14 28.74 -26.72
C ASN A 158 -21.32 29.12 -25.22
N TYR A 159 -20.29 28.88 -24.39
CA TYR A 159 -20.25 29.09 -22.94
C TYR A 159 -21.42 28.42 -22.19
N ASP A 160 -21.98 27.34 -22.74
CA ASP A 160 -23.11 26.62 -22.15
C ASP A 160 -22.66 25.59 -21.09
N GLY A 161 -21.34 25.36 -20.97
CA GLY A 161 -20.76 24.41 -20.02
C GLY A 161 -21.07 22.95 -20.36
N MET A 162 -21.55 22.70 -21.58
CA MET A 162 -21.84 21.40 -22.15
C MET A 162 -20.93 21.13 -23.36
N VAL A 163 -20.70 19.85 -23.64
CA VAL A 163 -19.90 19.38 -24.78
C VAL A 163 -20.87 18.80 -25.80
N SER A 164 -20.99 19.46 -26.93
CA SER A 164 -21.70 18.97 -28.11
C SER A 164 -20.78 18.08 -28.97
N ARG A 165 -21.38 17.33 -29.91
CA ARG A 165 -20.61 16.50 -30.86
C ARG A 165 -19.60 17.33 -31.68
N ALA A 166 -19.99 18.53 -32.11
CA ALA A 166 -19.14 19.41 -32.90
C ALA A 166 -17.95 19.95 -32.07
N GLU A 167 -18.16 20.25 -30.79
CA GLU A 167 -17.07 20.66 -29.89
C GLU A 167 -16.16 19.47 -29.56
N PHE A 168 -16.72 18.27 -29.38
CA PHE A 168 -15.92 17.07 -29.20
C PHE A 168 -14.98 16.81 -30.38
N GLU A 169 -15.48 16.93 -31.62
CA GLU A 169 -14.68 16.78 -32.83
C GLU A 169 -13.55 17.83 -32.89
N LYS A 170 -13.85 19.10 -32.56
CA LYS A 170 -12.82 20.16 -32.42
C LYS A 170 -11.79 19.87 -31.32
N ILE A 171 -12.19 19.26 -30.21
CA ILE A 171 -11.26 18.85 -29.14
C ILE A 171 -10.31 17.74 -29.64
N MET A 172 -10.83 16.79 -30.43
CA MET A 172 -10.02 15.71 -31.01
C MET A 172 -9.09 16.20 -32.14
N GLU A 173 -9.41 17.31 -32.80
CA GLU A 173 -8.53 17.97 -33.76
C GLU A 173 -7.42 18.81 -33.09
N HIS A 174 -7.58 19.15 -31.81
CA HIS A 174 -6.62 20.00 -31.08
C HIS A 174 -5.48 19.17 -30.47
N GLU A 175 -4.30 19.23 -31.09
CA GLU A 175 -3.10 18.44 -30.70
C GLU A 175 -2.73 18.52 -29.20
N PRO A 176 -2.77 19.69 -28.53
CA PRO A 176 -2.56 19.76 -27.07
C PRO A 176 -3.57 18.98 -26.23
N ALA A 177 -4.83 18.90 -26.67
CA ALA A 177 -5.88 18.19 -25.95
C ALA A 177 -5.68 16.67 -26.08
N VAL A 178 -5.39 16.20 -27.29
CA VAL A 178 -5.09 14.79 -27.59
C VAL A 178 -3.86 14.31 -26.80
N LYS A 179 -2.78 15.09 -26.76
CA LYS A 179 -1.59 14.74 -25.96
C LYS A 179 -1.90 14.62 -24.47
N LEU A 180 -2.73 15.49 -23.91
CA LEU A 180 -3.13 15.39 -22.50
C LEU A 180 -4.01 14.16 -22.20
N LEU A 181 -4.88 13.78 -23.14
CA LEU A 181 -5.67 12.55 -23.02
C LEU A 181 -4.79 11.30 -23.13
N GLN A 182 -3.78 11.31 -24.00
CA GLN A 182 -2.78 10.24 -24.08
C GLN A 182 -1.91 10.17 -22.82
N ASP A 183 -1.47 11.31 -22.26
CA ASP A 183 -0.74 11.37 -20.99
C ASP A 183 -1.58 10.85 -19.80
N LEU A 184 -2.90 11.00 -19.88
CA LEU A 184 -3.85 10.41 -18.93
C LEU A 184 -3.98 8.89 -19.08
N GLY A 185 -3.48 8.30 -20.18
CA GLY A 185 -3.65 6.90 -20.52
C GLY A 185 -5.05 6.55 -21.03
N VAL A 186 -5.73 7.54 -21.60
CA VAL A 186 -7.00 7.35 -22.33
C VAL A 186 -6.68 6.88 -23.74
N ASP A 187 -7.38 5.84 -24.18
CA ASP A 187 -7.31 5.38 -25.56
C ASP A 187 -8.14 6.33 -26.45
N VAL A 188 -7.45 7.26 -27.11
CA VAL A 188 -8.08 8.31 -27.93
C VAL A 188 -8.70 7.70 -29.19
N ASP A 189 -8.07 6.68 -29.78
CA ASP A 189 -8.59 6.03 -30.98
C ASP A 189 -9.93 5.33 -30.68
N ALA A 190 -9.99 4.58 -29.58
CA ALA A 190 -11.23 3.94 -29.12
C ALA A 190 -12.32 4.95 -28.72
N LEU A 191 -11.92 6.09 -28.12
CA LEU A 191 -12.84 7.15 -27.73
C LEU A 191 -13.51 7.82 -28.95
N VAL A 192 -12.77 7.97 -30.06
CA VAL A 192 -13.30 8.51 -31.32
C VAL A 192 -14.26 7.53 -31.97
N ASP A 193 -13.92 6.24 -32.01
CA ASP A 193 -14.76 5.18 -32.58
C ASP A 193 -16.11 5.05 -31.84
N GLU A 194 -16.09 5.17 -30.51
CA GLU A 194 -17.29 5.09 -29.66
C GLU A 194 -17.99 6.43 -29.42
N SER A 195 -17.54 7.52 -30.07
CA SER A 195 -18.11 8.85 -29.88
C SER A 195 -19.62 8.90 -30.20
N GLU A 196 -20.06 8.22 -31.26
CA GLU A 196 -21.48 8.14 -31.63
C GLU A 196 -22.32 7.41 -30.56
N PHE A 197 -21.72 6.45 -29.86
CA PHE A 197 -22.35 5.72 -28.78
C PHE A 197 -22.43 6.53 -27.48
N ILE A 198 -21.38 7.29 -27.14
CA ILE A 198 -21.32 8.17 -25.95
C ILE A 198 -22.48 9.21 -25.97
N PHE A 199 -22.72 9.84 -27.12
CA PHE A 199 -23.79 10.82 -27.28
C PHE A 199 -25.18 10.17 -27.50
N SER A 200 -25.26 8.97 -28.08
CA SER A 200 -26.56 8.30 -28.33
C SER A 200 -27.14 7.55 -27.12
N THR A 201 -26.30 7.05 -26.21
CA THR A 201 -26.72 6.25 -25.04
C THR A 201 -27.65 6.98 -24.08
N LYS A 202 -27.57 8.30 -24.02
CA LYS A 202 -28.44 9.13 -23.15
C LYS A 202 -29.58 9.83 -23.89
N GLY A 203 -29.70 9.70 -25.22
CA GLY A 203 -30.67 10.46 -26.00
C GLY A 203 -30.50 11.99 -25.87
N LYS A 204 -29.29 12.45 -25.51
CA LYS A 204 -28.94 13.85 -25.29
C LYS A 204 -27.94 14.29 -26.36
N SER A 205 -28.21 15.40 -27.04
CA SER A 205 -27.30 15.97 -28.04
C SER A 205 -26.06 16.65 -27.43
N GLN A 206 -26.04 16.82 -26.10
CA GLN A 206 -25.01 17.53 -25.34
C GLN A 206 -24.79 16.83 -23.99
N LEU A 207 -23.53 16.77 -23.54
CA LEU A 207 -23.14 16.22 -22.23
C LEU A 207 -22.63 17.34 -21.33
N THR A 208 -22.90 17.30 -20.03
CA THR A 208 -22.26 18.26 -19.13
C THR A 208 -20.77 17.95 -18.99
N LEU A 209 -19.97 18.94 -18.59
CA LEU A 209 -18.52 18.75 -18.43
C LEU A 209 -18.17 17.63 -17.41
N GLU A 210 -19.01 17.42 -16.38
CA GLU A 210 -18.83 16.31 -15.44
C GLU A 210 -19.17 14.96 -16.06
N GLU A 211 -20.26 14.87 -16.84
CA GLU A 211 -20.63 13.64 -17.57
C GLU A 211 -19.56 13.30 -18.62
N PHE A 212 -19.07 14.30 -19.37
CA PHE A 212 -18.01 14.13 -20.35
C PHE A 212 -16.72 13.62 -19.71
N LYS A 213 -16.33 14.19 -18.56
CA LYS A 213 -15.16 13.75 -17.79
C LYS A 213 -15.28 12.28 -17.37
N GLU A 214 -16.44 11.86 -16.86
CA GLU A 214 -16.66 10.47 -16.45
C GLU A 214 -16.53 9.49 -17.63
N GLU A 215 -17.11 9.84 -18.78
CA GLU A 215 -17.02 9.01 -19.99
C GLU A 215 -15.59 8.94 -20.51
N VAL A 216 -14.87 10.07 -20.63
CA VAL A 216 -13.45 10.08 -21.05
C VAL A 216 -12.56 9.25 -20.11
N LEU A 217 -12.80 9.33 -18.80
CA LEU A 217 -12.06 8.53 -17.82
C LEU A 217 -12.42 7.04 -17.87
N ALA A 218 -13.58 6.66 -18.43
CA ALA A 218 -13.96 5.26 -18.64
C ALA A 218 -13.09 4.58 -19.69
N PHE A 219 -12.62 5.31 -20.71
CA PHE A 219 -11.71 4.86 -21.76
C PHE A 219 -10.23 4.81 -21.35
N ARG A 220 -9.93 5.06 -20.06
CA ARG A 220 -8.57 4.91 -19.53
C ARG A 220 -8.21 3.43 -19.40
N ALA A 221 -7.11 3.01 -20.01
CA ALA A 221 -6.61 1.62 -19.95
C ALA A 221 -6.29 1.14 -18.52
N SER A 222 -6.11 2.07 -17.58
CA SER A 222 -5.84 1.80 -16.15
C SER A 222 -7.07 1.44 -15.32
N ASN A 223 -8.27 1.41 -15.89
CA ASN A 223 -9.41 0.84 -15.18
C ASN A 223 -9.23 -0.68 -15.14
N PHE A 224 -8.49 -1.16 -14.12
CA PHE A 224 -8.75 -2.46 -13.49
C PHE A 224 -10.25 -2.66 -13.55
N VAL A 225 -10.72 -3.72 -14.22
CA VAL A 225 -12.13 -4.05 -14.40
C VAL A 225 -12.88 -3.84 -13.09
N SER A 226 -13.41 -2.62 -12.92
CA SER A 226 -14.09 -2.21 -11.71
C SER A 226 -15.54 -2.62 -11.91
N MET A 227 -16.24 -2.90 -10.82
CA MET A 227 -17.67 -3.21 -10.85
C MET A 227 -18.47 -2.14 -11.62
N GLY A 228 -17.94 -0.91 -11.73
CA GLY A 228 -18.45 0.14 -12.61
C GLY A 228 -18.46 -0.23 -14.09
N THR A 229 -17.35 -0.70 -14.66
CA THR A 229 -17.24 -1.10 -16.08
C THR A 229 -18.13 -2.31 -16.39
N LEU A 230 -18.24 -3.27 -15.47
CA LEU A 230 -19.16 -4.41 -15.55
C LEU A 230 -20.64 -3.97 -15.50
N THR A 231 -20.94 -2.96 -14.69
CA THR A 231 -22.30 -2.41 -14.59
C THR A 231 -22.64 -1.58 -15.83
N ALA A 232 -21.67 -0.83 -16.38
CA ALA A 232 -21.83 -0.04 -17.61
C ALA A 232 -22.02 -0.94 -18.84
N THR A 233 -21.18 -1.99 -19.01
CA THR A 233 -21.37 -2.99 -20.07
C THR A 233 -22.69 -3.74 -19.93
N ARG A 234 -23.08 -4.13 -18.70
CA ARG A 234 -24.40 -4.74 -18.47
C ARG A 234 -25.55 -3.80 -18.84
N ARG A 235 -25.42 -2.50 -18.54
CA ARG A 235 -26.42 -1.49 -18.89
C ARG A 235 -26.48 -1.30 -20.41
N PHE A 236 -25.33 -1.21 -21.09
CA PHE A 236 -25.24 -1.13 -22.54
C PHE A 236 -25.93 -2.31 -23.22
N ILE A 237 -25.53 -3.54 -22.88
CA ILE A 237 -26.09 -4.77 -23.46
C ILE A 237 -27.62 -4.79 -23.28
N ARG A 238 -28.12 -4.37 -22.11
CA ARG A 238 -29.55 -4.31 -21.84
C ARG A 238 -30.26 -3.31 -22.75
N LEU A 239 -29.72 -2.09 -22.91
CA LEU A 239 -30.32 -1.06 -23.77
C LEU A 239 -30.30 -1.48 -25.25
N SER A 240 -29.22 -2.09 -25.72
CA SER A 240 -29.13 -2.62 -27.09
C SER A 240 -30.15 -3.74 -27.33
N LEU A 241 -30.34 -4.65 -26.37
CA LEU A 241 -31.35 -5.71 -26.45
C LEU A 241 -32.78 -5.14 -26.47
N GLU A 242 -33.07 -4.10 -25.67
CA GLU A 242 -34.37 -3.43 -25.68
C GLU A 242 -34.65 -2.74 -27.03
N GLN A 243 -33.65 -2.10 -27.65
CA GLN A 243 -33.78 -1.53 -29.00
C GLN A 243 -33.99 -2.59 -30.09
N ILE A 244 -33.27 -3.72 -30.02
CA ILE A 244 -33.43 -4.82 -30.97
C ILE A 244 -34.82 -5.45 -30.82
N ALA A 245 -35.28 -5.68 -29.59
CA ALA A 245 -36.63 -6.18 -29.32
C ALA A 245 -37.71 -5.24 -29.88
N ALA A 246 -37.56 -3.93 -29.68
CA ALA A 246 -38.50 -2.95 -30.22
C ALA A 246 -38.55 -2.95 -31.77
N LYS A 247 -37.40 -3.15 -32.43
CA LYS A 247 -37.34 -3.29 -33.90
C LYS A 247 -37.97 -4.59 -34.40
N LEU A 248 -37.79 -5.70 -33.68
CA LEU A 248 -38.41 -6.99 -34.00
C LEU A 248 -39.93 -6.95 -33.90
N VAL A 249 -40.48 -6.34 -32.84
CA VAL A 249 -41.93 -6.16 -32.67
C VAL A 249 -42.53 -5.31 -33.81
N ARG A 250 -41.81 -4.27 -34.26
CA ARG A 250 -42.23 -3.49 -35.44
C ARG A 250 -42.21 -4.30 -36.74
N LEU A 251 -41.25 -5.20 -36.89
CA LEU A 251 -41.16 -6.07 -38.08
C LEU A 251 -42.24 -7.16 -38.08
N GLU A 252 -42.55 -7.77 -36.94
CA GLU A 252 -43.67 -8.72 -36.83
C GLU A 252 -45.01 -8.04 -37.18
N GLY A 253 -45.21 -6.80 -36.75
CA GLY A 253 -46.40 -6.02 -37.11
C GLY A 253 -46.55 -5.76 -38.63
N LEU A 254 -45.45 -5.69 -39.37
CA LEU A 254 -45.45 -5.49 -40.83
C LEU A 254 -45.58 -6.79 -41.64
N VAL A 255 -45.38 -7.95 -41.01
CA VAL A 255 -45.49 -9.28 -41.65
C VAL A 255 -46.88 -9.89 -41.46
N HIS A 256 -47.73 -9.29 -40.62
CA HIS A 256 -49.11 -9.72 -40.36
C HIS A 256 -50.21 -8.80 -40.94
N GLU A 257 -49.83 -7.81 -41.75
CA GLU A 257 -50.72 -7.12 -42.72
C GLU A 257 -50.55 -7.70 -44.13
#